data_AF-C1JZ22-F1
#
_entry.id   AF-C1JZ22-F1
#
_cell.length_a   1.000
_cell.length_b   1.000
_cell.length_c   1.000
_cell.angle_alpha   90.00
_cell.angle_beta   90.00
_cell.angle_gamma   90.00
#
_symmetry.space_group_name_H-M   'P 1'
#
loop_
_entity.id
_entity.type
_entity.pdbx_description
1 polymer ?
#
loop_
_entity_poly.entity_id
_entity_poly.type
_entity_poly.pdbx_seq_one_letter_code
_entity_poly.pdbx_strand_id
1 'polypeptide(L)' 'TARGTVSVPFVGDISVVGKTPGQVQEIIKGRL' A
#
# COMPACT_ATOMS: atom_id res chain seq x y z
N THR A 1 1.70 -18.45 -1.44
CA THR A 1 2.17 -17.45 -0.47
C THR A 1 1.56 -16.10 -0.82
N ALA A 2 0.86 -15.43 0.11
CA ALA A 2 0.34 -14.09 -0.14
C ALA A 2 1.51 -13.12 -0.37
N ARG A 3 1.51 -12.36 -1.47
CA ARG A 3 2.63 -11.47 -1.87
C ARG A 3 2.80 -10.24 -0.96
N GLY A 4 2.01 -10.14 0.12
CA GLY A 4 2.02 -8.98 1.02
C GLY A 4 1.70 -7.68 0.29
N THR A 5 0.77 -7.77 -0.65
CA THR A 5 0.22 -6.66 -1.42
C THR A 5 -1.25 -6.47 -1.07
N VAL A 6 -1.70 -5.22 -1.08
CA VAL A 6 -3.11 -4.85 -0.88
C VAL A 6 -3.57 -4.04 -2.08
N SER A 7 -4.76 -4.32 -2.59
CA SER A 7 -5.36 -3.57 -3.69
C SER A 7 -6.13 -2.39 -3.12
N VAL A 8 -5.74 -1.18 -3.50
CA VAL A 8 -6.40 0.06 -3.09
C VAL A 8 -7.14 0.65 -4.31
N PRO A 9 -8.45 0.92 -4.21
CA PRO A 9 -9.21 1.51 -5.31
C PRO A 9 -8.54 2.79 -5.82
N PHE A 10 -8.49 2.95 -7.15
CA PHE A 10 -7.89 4.10 -7.86
C PHE A 10 -6.35 4.25 -7.73
N VAL A 11 -5.72 3.56 -6.78
CA VAL A 11 -4.27 3.60 -6.50
C VAL A 11 -3.53 2.35 -7.04
N GLY A 12 -4.24 1.22 -7.15
CA GLY A 12 -3.70 -0.06 -7.57
C GLY A 12 -3.10 -0.88 -6.43
N ASP A 13 -2.29 -1.88 -6.78
CA ASP A 13 -1.66 -2.77 -5.81
C ASP A 13 -0.44 -2.10 -5.14
N ILE A 14 -0.39 -2.18 -3.81
CA ILE A 14 0.69 -1.65 -2.99
C ILE A 14 1.30 -2.75 -2.11
N SER A 15 2.64 -2.81 -2.06
CA SER A 15 3.35 -3.70 -1.15
C SER A 15 3.39 -3.10 0.26
N VAL A 16 2.93 -3.88 1.24
CA VAL A 16 2.84 -3.47 2.65
C VAL A 16 3.79 -4.23 3.58
N VAL A 17 4.53 -5.22 3.06
CA VAL A 17 5.50 -5.98 3.85
C VAL A 17 6.59 -5.07 4.40
N GLY A 18 6.81 -5.13 5.71
CA GLY A 18 7.83 -4.33 6.39
C GLY A 18 7.52 -2.84 6.49
N LYS A 19 6.29 -2.41 6.16
CA LYS A 19 5.85 -1.00 6.30
C LYS A 19 4.98 -0.82 7.53
N THR A 20 5.09 0.34 8.16
CA THR A 20 4.15 0.75 9.21
C THR A 20 2.86 1.30 8.60
N PRO A 21 1.74 1.34 9.36
CA PRO A 21 0.49 1.92 8.87
C PRO A 21 0.65 3.36 8.37
N GLY A 22 1.45 4.19 9.06
CA GLY A 22 1.73 5.56 8.61
C GLY A 22 2.46 5.63 7.27
N GLN A 23 3.46 4.76 7.05
CA GLN A 23 4.16 4.70 5.76
C GLN A 23 3.25 4.25 4.61
N VAL A 24 2.33 3.33 4.88
CA VAL A 24 1.33 2.91 3.89
C VAL A 24 0.38 4.07 3.55
N GLN A 25 -0.06 4.84 4.54
CA GLN A 25 -0.89 6.02 4.32
C GLN A 25 -0.19 7.07 3.45
N GLU A 26 1.10 7.34 3.69
CA GLU A 26 1.86 8.29 2.86
C GLU A 26 2.01 7.81 1.41
N ILE A 27 2.19 6.50 1.19
CA ILE A 27 2.22 5.92 -0.17
C ILE A 27 0.87 6.10 -0.88
N ILE A 28 -0.24 5.90 -0.18
CA ILE A 28 -1.59 6.08 -0.74
C ILE A 28 -1.83 7.55 -1.07
N LYS A 29 -1.50 8.48 -0.15
CA LYS A 29 -1.65 9.92 -0.39
C LYS A 29 -0.83 10.43 -1.57
N GLY A 30 0.38 9.90 -1.79
CA GLY A 30 1.22 10.30 -2.93
C GLY A 30 0.78 9.77 -4.29
N ARG A 31 -0.23 8.89 -4.34
CA ARG A 31 -0.77 8.28 -5.57
C ARG A 31 -2.21 8.70 -5.89
N LEU A 32 -2.86 9.42 -4.97
CA LEU A 32 -4.12 10.12 -5.19
C LEU A 32 -3.83 11.48 -5.83
#